data_AF-C4R2W2-F1
#
_entry.id   AF-C4R2W2-F1
#
_cell.length_a   1.000
_cell.length_b   1.000
_cell.length_c   1.000
_cell.angle_alpha   90.00
_cell.angle_beta   90.00
_cell.angle_gamma   90.00
#
_symmetry.space_group_name_H-M   'P 1'
#
loop_
_entity.id
_entity.type
_entity.pdbx_description
1 polymer ?
#
loop_
_entity_poly.entity_id
_entity_poly.type
_entity_poly.pdbx_seq_one_letter_code
_entity_poly.pdbx_strand_id
1 'polypeptide(L)'
;MFNRFRMSRSTFELAKFSFYLLTPISIMYYVGIDTDKKFNVPGFWPDPNTLNKIPKEPYEIQAELVRMRKANLEKRKRLEERAKELGIEPDEEEK
;
A
#
# COMPACT_ATOMS: atom_id res chain seq x y z
N MET A 1 -18.19 18.05 57.75
CA MET A 1 -18.83 16.72 57.69
C MET A 1 -18.36 16.03 56.40
N PHE A 2 -17.17 15.42 56.42
CA PHE A 2 -16.63 14.75 55.24
C PHE A 2 -17.11 13.30 55.24
N ASN A 3 -18.04 13.00 54.34
CA ASN A 3 -18.55 11.66 54.14
C ASN A 3 -17.40 10.76 53.67
N ARG A 4 -16.94 9.83 54.52
CA ARG A 4 -15.98 8.80 54.10
C ARG A 4 -16.70 7.91 53.09
N PHE A 5 -16.36 8.01 51.82
CA PHE A 5 -16.77 7.05 50.81
C PHE A 5 -16.36 5.64 51.25
N ARG A 6 -17.26 4.90 51.90
CA ARG A 6 -17.10 3.46 52.15
C ARG A 6 -17.43 2.73 50.85
N MET A 7 -16.49 2.72 49.91
CA MET A 7 -16.59 1.81 48.77
C MET A 7 -16.32 0.39 49.25
N SER A 8 -17.21 -0.53 48.93
CA SER A 8 -16.98 -1.96 49.16
C SER A 8 -15.98 -2.49 48.12
N ARG A 9 -15.27 -3.57 48.45
CA ARG A 9 -14.39 -4.26 47.50
C ARG A 9 -15.13 -4.61 46.20
N SER A 10 -16.39 -5.07 46.30
CA SER A 10 -17.20 -5.41 45.13
C SER A 10 -17.50 -4.20 44.23
N THR A 11 -17.75 -3.02 44.79
CA THR A 11 -17.93 -1.80 43.99
C THR A 11 -16.67 -1.41 43.22
N PHE A 12 -15.49 -1.65 43.79
CA PHE A 12 -14.21 -1.40 43.12
C PHE A 12 -13.91 -2.42 42.02
N GLU A 13 -14.21 -3.70 42.25
CA GLU A 13 -14.11 -4.73 41.20
C GLU A 13 -15.03 -4.43 40.03
N LEU A 14 -16.26 -3.98 40.29
CA LEU A 14 -17.21 -3.58 39.25
C LEU A 14 -16.70 -2.36 38.47
N ALA A 15 -16.14 -1.35 39.16
CA ALA A 15 -15.57 -0.18 38.50
C ALA A 15 -14.38 -0.54 37.59
N LYS A 16 -13.49 -1.44 38.04
CA LYS A 16 -12.39 -1.95 37.21
C LYS A 16 -12.91 -2.71 35.99
N PHE A 17 -13.90 -3.58 36.17
CA PHE A 17 -14.51 -4.32 35.07
C PHE A 17 -15.14 -3.38 34.04
N SER A 18 -15.94 -2.41 34.48
CA SER A 18 -16.53 -1.40 33.61
C SER A 18 -15.47 -0.58 32.87
N PHE A 19 -14.38 -0.19 33.55
CA PHE A 19 -13.28 0.52 32.92
C PHE A 19 -12.60 -0.34 31.84
N TYR A 20 -12.27 -1.60 32.14
CA TYR A 20 -11.65 -2.50 31.17
C TYR A 20 -12.55 -2.84 29.99
N LEU A 21 -13.87 -2.87 30.17
CA LEU A 21 -14.82 -3.09 29.09
C LEU A 21 -14.99 -1.82 28.24
N LEU A 22 -15.22 -0.67 28.87
CA LEU A 22 -15.54 0.57 28.16
C LEU A 22 -14.33 1.22 27.51
N THR A 23 -13.12 1.05 28.07
CA THR A 23 -11.90 1.67 27.52
C THR A 23 -11.63 1.27 26.07
N PRO A 24 -11.51 -0.02 25.70
CA PRO A 24 -11.25 -0.40 24.32
C PRO A 24 -12.40 -0.03 23.38
N ILE A 25 -13.66 -0.17 23.83
CA ILE A 25 -14.84 0.21 23.04
C ILE A 25 -14.82 1.71 22.73
N SER A 26 -14.50 2.54 23.72
CA SER A 26 -14.42 3.99 23.56
C SER A 26 -13.28 4.39 22.63
N ILE A 27 -12.12 3.72 22.74
CA ILE A 27 -10.98 3.95 21.83
C ILE A 27 -11.37 3.57 20.39
N MET A 28 -12.02 2.42 20.19
CA MET A 28 -12.49 2.01 18.87
C MET A 28 -13.57 2.93 18.31
N TYR A 29 -14.48 3.43 19.14
CA TYR A 29 -15.48 4.40 18.71
C TYR A 29 -14.82 5.74 18.33
N TYR A 30 -13.85 6.21 19.10
CA TYR A 30 -13.13 7.44 18.80
C TYR A 30 -12.25 7.30 17.55
N VAL A 31 -11.42 6.27 17.47
CA VAL A 31 -10.47 6.06 16.38
C VAL A 31 -11.18 5.54 15.13
N GLY A 32 -12.05 4.56 15.28
CA GLY A 32 -12.56 3.69 14.20
C GLY A 32 -13.62 4.29 13.28
N ILE A 33 -14.38 5.31 13.71
CA ILE A 33 -15.45 5.89 12.88
C ILE A 33 -14.88 6.62 11.66
N ASP A 34 -13.77 7.34 11.84
CA ASP A 34 -13.17 8.18 10.80
C ASP A 34 -11.63 8.12 10.88
N THR A 35 -11.06 6.92 10.79
CA THR A 35 -9.60 6.72 10.86
C THR A 35 -8.87 7.49 9.78
N ASP A 36 -9.36 7.45 8.55
CA ASP A 36 -8.77 8.16 7.42
C ASP A 36 -8.72 9.66 7.71
N LYS A 37 -9.84 10.31 8.02
CA LYS A 37 -9.85 11.75 8.31
C LYS A 37 -8.97 12.15 9.51
N LYS A 38 -8.85 11.32 10.54
CA LYS A 38 -8.11 11.64 11.77
C LYS A 38 -6.61 11.38 11.67
N PHE A 39 -6.21 10.38 10.90
CA PHE A 39 -4.82 9.91 10.82
C PHE A 39 -4.22 9.97 9.40
N ASN A 40 -4.94 10.56 8.44
CA ASN A 40 -4.39 10.81 7.10
C ASN A 40 -3.24 11.81 7.19
N VAL A 41 -2.12 11.44 6.59
CA VAL A 41 -0.96 12.32 6.45
C VAL A 41 -0.99 12.96 5.07
N PRO A 42 -0.81 14.30 4.97
CA PRO A 42 -0.88 14.98 3.69
C PRO A 42 0.21 14.44 2.76
N GLY A 43 -0.20 13.99 1.57
CA GLY A 43 0.72 13.39 0.58
C GLY A 43 1.15 11.96 0.90
N PHE A 44 0.42 11.22 1.76
CA PHE A 44 0.69 9.79 1.98
C PHE A 44 0.65 9.00 0.67
N TRP A 45 -0.38 9.25 -0.13
CA TRP A 45 -0.58 8.60 -1.41
C TRP A 45 0.09 9.42 -2.52
N PRO A 46 0.79 8.77 -3.47
CA PRO A 46 1.29 9.44 -4.67
C PRO A 46 0.12 10.12 -5.40
N ASP A 47 0.35 11.32 -5.93
CA ASP A 47 -0.65 12.04 -6.70
C ASP A 47 -1.15 11.14 -7.85
N PRO A 48 -2.47 10.86 -7.95
CA PRO A 48 -3.02 10.03 -9.02
C PRO A 48 -2.71 10.55 -10.42
N ASN A 49 -2.36 11.82 -10.58
CA ASN A 49 -1.91 12.38 -11.86
C ASN A 49 -0.46 12.03 -12.19
N THR A 50 0.40 11.79 -11.20
CA THR A 50 1.78 11.36 -11.38
C THR A 50 1.89 9.85 -11.64
N LEU A 51 0.84 9.09 -11.34
CA LEU A 51 0.82 7.65 -11.58
C LEU A 51 0.73 7.33 -13.08
N ASN A 52 1.40 6.25 -13.48
CA ASN A 52 1.26 5.69 -14.82
C ASN A 52 -0.20 5.26 -15.03
N LYS A 53 -0.90 5.95 -15.92
CA LYS A 53 -2.28 5.63 -16.27
C LYS A 53 -2.28 4.46 -17.25
N ILE A 54 -2.90 3.36 -16.86
CA ILE A 54 -3.09 2.20 -17.75
C ILE A 54 -4.09 2.61 -18.83
N PRO A 55 -3.76 2.43 -20.13
CA PRO A 55 -4.71 2.69 -21.22
C PRO A 55 -5.96 1.83 -21.04
N LYS A 56 -7.13 2.45 -21.07
CA LYS A 56 -8.41 1.75 -20.82
C LYS A 56 -9.12 1.39 -22.11
N GLU A 57 -8.92 2.19 -23.16
CA GLU A 57 -9.61 2.01 -24.42
C GLU A 57 -8.88 1.01 -25.33
N PRO A 58 -9.60 0.20 -26.12
CA PRO A 58 -9.00 -0.84 -26.98
C PRO A 58 -7.98 -0.31 -28.00
N TYR A 59 -8.17 0.91 -28.50
CA TYR A 59 -7.26 1.53 -29.46
C TYR A 59 -5.95 2.01 -28.80
N GLU A 60 -6.04 2.56 -27.58
CA GLU A 60 -4.88 2.99 -26.78
C GLU A 60 -4.01 1.79 -26.42
N ILE A 61 -4.65 0.67 -26.05
CA ILE A 61 -3.96 -0.59 -25.73
C ILE A 61 -3.17 -1.09 -26.94
N GLN A 62 -3.76 -1.07 -28.13
CA GLN A 62 -3.06 -1.51 -29.35
C GLN A 62 -1.86 -0.61 -29.69
N ALA A 63 -2.01 0.70 -29.56
CA ALA A 63 -0.92 1.64 -29.80
C ALA A 63 0.24 1.42 -28.80
N GLU A 64 -0.08 1.20 -27.53
CA GLU A 64 0.89 0.94 -26.48
C GLU A 64 1.61 -0.41 -26.70
N LEU A 65 0.89 -1.45 -27.13
CA LEU A 65 1.48 -2.74 -27.50
C LEU A 65 2.47 -2.63 -28.66
N VAL A 66 2.16 -1.83 -29.69
CA VAL A 66 3.08 -1.57 -30.81
C VAL A 66 4.33 -0.84 -30.32
N ARG A 67 4.16 0.16 -29.45
CA ARG A 67 5.27 0.88 -28.79
C ARG A 67 6.19 -0.09 -28.03
N MET A 68 5.61 -0.97 -27.22
CA MET A 68 6.35 -1.97 -26.45
C MET A 68 7.11 -2.96 -27.34
N ARG A 69 6.48 -3.46 -28.41
CA ARG A 69 7.15 -4.36 -29.37
C ARG A 69 8.35 -3.69 -30.04
N LYS A 70 8.22 -2.42 -30.44
CA LYS A 70 9.33 -1.65 -31.04
C LYS A 70 10.47 -1.46 -30.05
N ALA A 71 10.17 -1.07 -28.80
CA ALA A 71 11.17 -0.91 -27.74
C ALA A 71 11.91 -2.23 -27.43
N ASN A 72 11.19 -3.36 -27.42
CA ASN A 72 11.80 -4.66 -27.22
C ASN A 72 12.74 -5.06 -28.37
N LEU A 73 12.35 -4.82 -29.62
CA LEU A 73 13.20 -5.09 -30.79
C LEU A 73 14.47 -4.24 -30.77
N GLU A 74 14.36 -2.96 -30.41
CA GLU A 74 15.51 -2.07 -30.27
C GLU A 74 16.44 -2.51 -29.13
N LYS A 75 15.87 -2.89 -27.98
CA LYS A 75 16.63 -3.45 -26.85
C LYS A 75 17.38 -4.72 -27.25
N ARG A 76 16.74 -5.62 -27.99
CA ARG A 76 17.37 -6.84 -28.51
C ARG A 76 18.56 -6.52 -29.43
N LYS A 77 18.37 -5.62 -30.40
CA LYS A 77 19.45 -5.17 -31.29
C LYS A 77 20.63 -4.59 -30.52
N ARG A 78 20.38 -3.70 -29.57
CA ARG A 78 21.43 -3.11 -28.72
C ARG A 78 22.18 -4.16 -27.89
N LEU A 79 21.49 -5.20 -27.42
CA LEU A 79 22.11 -6.31 -26.69
C LEU A 79 22.95 -7.19 -27.62
N GLU A 80 22.45 -7.49 -28.83
CA GLU A 80 23.19 -8.25 -29.85
C GLU A 80 24.46 -7.51 -30.31
N GLU A 81 24.38 -6.19 -30.51
CA GLU A 81 25.54 -5.34 -30.82
C GLU A 81 26.59 -5.37 -29.70
N ARG A 82 26.15 -5.20 -28.46
CA ARG A 82 27.04 -5.28 -27.28
C ARG A 82 27.66 -6.66 -27.10
N ALA A 83 26.92 -7.73 -27.37
CA ALA A 83 27.44 -9.10 -27.30
C ALA A 83 28.54 -9.32 -28.34
N LYS A 84 28.35 -8.81 -29.57
CA LYS A 84 29.37 -8.83 -30.63
C LYS A 84 30.62 -8.03 -30.26
N GLU A 85 30.47 -6.84 -29.69
CA GLU A 85 31.60 -6.02 -29.22
C GLU A 85 32.40 -6.72 -28.11
N LEU A 86 31.73 -7.48 -27.25
CA LEU A 86 32.36 -8.20 -26.14
C LEU A 86 32.90 -9.59 -26.53
N GLY A 87 32.74 -10.01 -27.79
CA GLY A 87 33.20 -11.32 -28.26
C GLY A 87 32.51 -12.51 -27.60
N ILE A 88 31.31 -12.31 -27.04
CA ILE A 88 30.50 -13.36 -26.43
C ILE A 88 29.75 -14.05 -27.57
N GLU A 89 30.17 -15.25 -27.94
CA GLU A 89 29.41 -16.10 -28.86
C GLU A 89 28.11 -16.55 -28.18
N PRO A 90 26.97 -16.60 -28.89
CA PRO A 90 25.75 -17.13 -28.31
C PRO A 90 25.98 -18.60 -27.97
N ASP A 91 25.85 -18.97 -26.69
CA ASP A 91 25.81 -20.37 -26.29
C ASP A 91 24.69 -21.05 -27.10
N GLU A 92 25.07 -22.02 -27.93
CA GLU A 92 24.11 -22.93 -28.58
C GLU A 92 23.51 -23.83 -27.49
N GLU A 93 22.60 -23.30 -26.68
CA GLU A 93 21.81 -24.14 -25.77
C GLU A 93 20.92 -25.07 -26.63
N GLU A 94 21.24 -26.35 -26.51
CA GLU A 94 20.62 -27.50 -27.15
C GLU A 94 19.09 -27.47 -27.11
N LYS A 95 18.49 -27.90 -28.23
CA LYS A 95 17.05 -28.04 -28.45
C LYS A 95 16.34 -28.96 -27.45
#